data_AF-A0A6M1Y7F8-F1
#
_entry.id   AF-A0A6M1Y7F8-F1
#
_cell.length_a   1.000
_cell.length_b   1.000
_cell.length_c   1.000
_cell.angle_alpha   90.00
_cell.angle_beta   90.00
_cell.angle_gamma   90.00
#
_symmetry.space_group_name_H-M   'P 1'
#
loop_
_entity.id
_entity.type
_entity.pdbx_description
1 polymer ?
#
loop_
_entity_poly.entity_id
_entity_poly.type
_entity_poly.pdbx_seq_one_letter_code
_entity_poly.pdbx_strand_id
1 'polypeptide(L)'
;MSPARLLLLVALTLLLPLAASAERSAQPGETVRNAFGPMPGTLPSMCRGACGKGCPGSCSQSIAFECLDTQRVRRVVSHSCGTHRGCREHDDCLDACRMNAQGLDCDTYCHTQAIEAWGLERAASWAMGSGPFDSAPIRFEYTLHAPNSHEPAFRCPEGAQLSCSRGLGRCLSAGGAVVEPVFDSYPTAGPDAMRVAAFRAGELCGERVCKQATIIQVDGQDNCERGRCTRYGVEFDYRNADPAVPLECSASTIGGGDFIGNLLKGAADTMPQQGQGPEADGMAQLMGLFQQVLKSADTPEDVQISMAPLDEAGNPIESQRVGPGADFVLSVPRSIPLPATSGRLVVPMYQLADLGDTSDRVREIRCTHNGWPVFEVAFQLRF
;
A
#
# COMPACT_ATOMS: atom_id res chain seq x y z
N MET A 1 53.49 22.03 -22.02
CA MET A 1 52.98 21.55 -20.72
C MET A 1 53.75 20.28 -20.36
N SER A 2 54.31 20.19 -19.14
CA SER A 2 55.16 19.06 -18.74
C SER A 2 54.30 17.79 -18.54
N PRO A 3 54.75 16.60 -19.00
CA PRO A 3 54.00 15.34 -18.86
C PRO A 3 53.66 14.98 -17.41
N ALA A 4 54.40 15.52 -16.44
CA ALA A 4 54.11 15.36 -15.01
C ALA A 4 52.82 16.07 -14.55
N ARG A 5 52.37 17.14 -15.23
CA ARG A 5 51.11 17.85 -14.90
C ARG A 5 49.87 17.16 -15.48
N LEU A 6 50.02 16.33 -16.52
CA LEU A 6 48.91 15.60 -17.12
C LEU A 6 48.51 14.37 -16.28
N LEU A 7 49.49 13.70 -15.68
CA LEU A 7 49.27 12.54 -14.80
C LEU A 7 48.59 12.90 -13.47
N LEU A 8 48.87 14.09 -12.92
CA LEU A 8 48.21 14.56 -11.69
C LEU A 8 46.71 14.88 -11.90
N LEU A 9 46.34 15.35 -13.11
CA LEU A 9 44.95 15.63 -13.47
C LEU A 9 44.13 14.37 -13.74
N VAL A 10 44.73 13.34 -14.33
CA VAL A 10 44.06 12.04 -14.58
C VAL A 10 43.87 11.25 -13.27
N ALA A 11 44.82 11.33 -12.34
CA ALA A 11 44.69 10.69 -11.02
C ALA A 11 43.62 11.36 -10.12
N LEU A 12 43.40 12.67 -10.26
CA LEU A 12 42.36 13.38 -9.48
C LEU A 12 40.94 13.10 -9.99
N THR A 13 40.75 12.77 -11.27
CA THR A 13 39.44 12.40 -11.82
C THR A 13 39.04 10.95 -11.55
N LEU A 14 39.98 10.08 -11.15
CA LEU A 14 39.73 8.67 -10.82
C LEU A 14 39.49 8.41 -9.33
N LEU A 15 39.52 9.46 -8.49
CA LEU A 15 39.25 9.42 -7.05
C LEU A 15 38.02 10.23 -6.64
N LEU A 16 37.08 10.46 -7.56
CA LEU A 16 35.71 10.77 -7.14
C LEU A 16 35.10 9.45 -6.69
N PRO A 17 34.92 9.20 -5.38
CA PRO A 17 34.01 8.14 -4.99
C PRO A 17 32.69 8.46 -5.67
N LEU A 18 32.17 7.49 -6.43
CA LEU A 18 30.73 7.37 -6.62
C LEU A 18 30.17 7.16 -5.21
N ALA A 19 30.05 8.25 -4.47
CA ALA A 19 29.23 8.30 -3.28
C ALA A 19 27.83 8.05 -3.81
N ALA A 20 27.42 6.78 -3.78
CA ALA A 20 26.03 6.42 -3.70
C ALA A 20 25.50 7.30 -2.56
N SER A 21 24.77 8.35 -2.95
CA SER A 21 24.21 9.27 -1.99
C SER A 21 23.28 8.39 -1.17
N ALA A 22 23.63 8.14 0.09
CA ALA A 22 22.62 7.69 1.03
C ALA A 22 21.50 8.72 0.91
N GLU A 23 20.38 8.31 0.33
CA GLU A 23 19.24 9.20 0.12
C GLU A 23 18.77 9.62 1.50
N ARG A 24 19.13 10.84 1.92
CA ARG A 24 18.61 11.40 3.15
C ARG A 24 17.10 11.53 3.04
N SER A 25 16.41 11.34 4.15
CA SER A 25 14.99 11.59 4.30
C SER A 25 14.65 12.99 3.81
N ALA A 26 13.47 13.08 3.21
CA ALA A 26 12.92 14.35 2.76
C ALA A 26 12.83 15.34 3.92
N GLN A 27 13.07 16.61 3.62
CA GLN A 27 13.02 17.68 4.61
C GLN A 27 11.63 18.34 4.63
N PRO A 28 11.26 19.00 5.74
CA PRO A 28 9.95 19.63 5.87
C PRO A 28 9.62 20.61 4.74
N GLY A 29 8.41 20.51 4.21
CA GLY A 29 7.93 21.33 3.09
C GLY A 29 8.43 20.88 1.71
N GLU A 30 9.29 19.87 1.61
CA GLU A 30 9.69 19.30 0.32
C GLU A 30 8.55 18.50 -0.32
N THR A 31 8.58 18.44 -1.66
CA THR A 31 7.83 17.47 -2.44
C THR A 31 8.81 16.50 -3.05
N VAL A 32 8.69 15.22 -2.70
CA VAL A 32 9.53 14.15 -3.23
C VAL A 32 8.68 13.17 -4.03
N ARG A 33 9.26 12.60 -5.08
CA ARG A 33 8.52 11.75 -6.04
C ARG A 33 9.16 10.37 -6.15
N ASN A 34 8.35 9.32 -6.09
CA ASN A 34 8.77 7.92 -6.15
C ASN A 34 9.94 7.60 -5.20
N ALA A 35 9.95 8.22 -4.02
CA ALA A 35 10.96 8.02 -2.99
C ALA A 35 10.62 6.76 -2.17
N PHE A 36 11.37 5.69 -2.38
CA PHE A 36 11.12 4.37 -1.79
C PHE A 36 12.30 3.86 -0.99
N GLY A 37 12.00 3.24 0.15
CA GLY A 37 12.82 2.33 0.95
C GLY A 37 13.91 1.56 0.23
N PRO A 38 15.13 1.40 0.79
CA PRO A 38 15.94 0.25 0.43
C PRO A 38 15.15 -1.03 0.74
N MET A 39 15.17 -1.98 -0.20
CA MET A 39 14.31 -3.17 -0.23
C MET A 39 15.08 -4.50 -0.01
N PRO A 40 15.37 -4.93 1.23
CA PRO A 40 15.66 -6.33 1.50
C PRO A 40 14.36 -7.08 1.88
N GLY A 41 13.86 -7.95 0.99
CA GLY A 41 12.88 -9.00 1.32
C GLY A 41 11.48 -8.59 1.79
N THR A 42 11.11 -7.30 1.71
CA THR A 42 9.79 -6.76 2.14
C THR A 42 9.27 -5.69 1.19
N LEU A 43 8.00 -5.28 1.35
CA LEU A 43 7.41 -4.15 0.60
C LEU A 43 8.24 -2.86 0.82
N PRO A 44 8.45 -2.04 -0.22
CA PRO A 44 9.22 -0.80 -0.09
C PRO A 44 8.58 0.15 0.92
N SER A 45 9.39 0.73 1.81
CA SER A 45 8.91 1.77 2.73
C SER A 45 8.63 3.06 1.96
N MET A 46 7.37 3.49 1.98
CA MET A 46 6.92 4.78 1.43
C MET A 46 6.88 5.85 2.54
N CYS A 47 6.80 7.12 2.14
CA CYS A 47 6.77 8.28 3.02
C CYS A 47 7.97 8.38 3.98
N ARG A 48 9.19 8.18 3.47
CA ARG A 48 10.44 8.24 4.24
C ARG A 48 10.58 9.55 5.03
N GLY A 49 10.72 9.43 6.35
CA GLY A 49 10.81 10.54 7.29
C GLY A 49 9.47 10.98 7.87
N ALA A 50 8.34 10.43 7.40
CA ALA A 50 7.07 10.55 8.10
C ALA A 50 7.10 9.68 9.36
N CYS A 51 6.48 10.16 10.44
CA CYS A 51 6.39 9.37 11.67
C CYS A 51 5.34 8.27 11.51
N GLY A 52 5.71 7.02 11.75
CA GLY A 52 4.82 5.88 11.57
C GLY A 52 5.08 5.11 10.27
N LYS A 53 4.44 3.94 10.14
CA LYS A 53 4.77 2.98 9.08
C LYS A 53 4.16 3.39 7.73
N GLY A 54 5.00 3.36 6.68
CA GLY A 54 4.57 3.19 5.28
C GLY A 54 3.47 4.12 4.80
N CYS A 55 3.60 5.42 5.07
CA CYS A 55 2.55 6.44 4.98
C CYS A 55 1.42 6.19 6.02
N PRO A 56 1.58 6.61 7.28
CA PRO A 56 0.60 6.38 8.35
C PRO A 56 -0.77 6.97 8.00
N GLY A 57 -1.84 6.46 8.61
CA GLY A 57 -3.20 6.98 8.45
C GLY A 57 -3.39 8.44 8.89
N SER A 58 -2.44 9.01 9.65
CA SER A 58 -2.40 10.44 9.97
C SER A 58 -1.95 11.32 8.79
N CYS A 59 -1.41 10.74 7.72
CA CYS A 59 -1.17 11.45 6.46
C CYS A 59 -2.49 11.71 5.74
N SER A 60 -2.62 12.91 5.18
CA SER A 60 -3.68 13.17 4.21
C SER A 60 -3.29 12.60 2.85
N GLN A 61 -4.21 11.91 2.18
CA GLN A 61 -4.02 11.37 0.84
C GLN A 61 -4.85 12.13 -0.18
N SER A 62 -4.29 12.33 -1.38
CA SER A 62 -5.02 12.84 -2.54
C SER A 62 -4.56 12.13 -3.80
N ILE A 63 -5.44 12.02 -4.80
CA ILE A 63 -5.15 11.41 -6.09
C ILE A 63 -5.30 12.47 -7.16
N ALA A 64 -4.31 12.56 -8.04
CA ALA A 64 -4.37 13.36 -9.25
C ALA A 64 -4.01 12.50 -10.47
N PHE A 65 -4.31 13.00 -11.65
CA PHE A 65 -3.90 12.38 -12.91
C PHE A 65 -3.07 13.37 -13.71
N GLU A 66 -1.94 12.90 -14.23
CA GLU A 66 -1.07 13.66 -15.13
C GLU A 66 -1.15 13.08 -16.54
N CYS A 67 -1.20 13.93 -17.56
CA CYS A 67 -1.21 13.46 -18.94
C CYS A 67 0.13 12.82 -19.32
N LEU A 68 0.05 11.59 -19.83
CA LEU A 68 1.17 10.91 -20.49
C LEU A 68 1.21 11.29 -21.98
N ASP A 69 0.04 11.29 -22.62
CA ASP A 69 -0.15 11.67 -24.01
C ASP A 69 -1.60 12.17 -24.25
N THR A 70 -2.04 12.24 -25.50
CA THR A 70 -3.39 12.73 -25.88
C THR A 70 -4.53 11.79 -25.52
N GLN A 71 -4.24 10.54 -25.14
CA GLN A 71 -5.23 9.51 -24.83
C GLN A 71 -5.07 8.91 -23.43
N ARG A 72 -3.89 9.04 -22.84
CA ARG A 72 -3.53 8.38 -21.58
C ARG A 72 -3.04 9.34 -20.52
N VAL A 73 -3.32 8.96 -19.28
CA VAL A 73 -2.87 9.63 -18.06
C VAL A 73 -2.17 8.62 -17.14
N ARG A 74 -1.35 9.12 -16.22
CA ARG A 74 -0.84 8.35 -15.09
C ARG A 74 -1.48 8.83 -13.80
N ARG A 75 -1.75 7.90 -12.88
CA ARG A 75 -2.23 8.18 -11.53
C ARG A 75 -1.07 8.66 -10.68
N VAL A 76 -1.27 9.75 -9.94
CA VAL A 76 -0.33 10.29 -8.95
C VAL A 76 -1.02 10.23 -7.59
N VAL A 77 -0.55 9.33 -6.72
CA VAL A 77 -1.00 9.25 -5.33
C VAL A 77 -0.09 10.15 -4.51
N SER A 78 -0.67 11.19 -3.90
CA SER A 78 0.06 12.15 -3.07
C SER A 78 -0.30 11.96 -1.60
N HIS A 79 0.70 11.72 -0.76
CA HIS A 79 0.57 11.70 0.69
C HIS A 79 1.20 12.98 1.25
N SER A 80 0.47 13.70 2.10
CA SER A 80 0.99 14.83 2.87
C SER A 80 1.03 14.45 4.34
N CYS A 81 2.25 14.24 4.84
CA CYS A 81 2.52 13.63 6.13
C CYS A 81 3.21 14.60 7.08
N GLY A 82 2.78 14.58 8.34
CA GLY A 82 3.52 15.21 9.42
C GLY A 82 4.79 14.44 9.76
N THR A 83 5.78 15.14 10.30
CA THR A 83 7.08 14.57 10.63
C THR A 83 7.62 15.18 11.92
N HIS A 84 8.49 14.43 12.59
CA HIS A 84 9.39 14.89 13.64
C HIS A 84 10.82 14.68 13.20
N ARG A 85 11.74 15.52 13.70
CA ARG A 85 13.17 15.36 13.45
C ARG A 85 13.67 13.95 13.78
N GLY A 86 13.22 13.38 14.90
CA GLY A 86 13.61 12.02 15.28
C GLY A 86 13.13 10.94 14.30
N CYS A 87 11.98 11.10 13.67
CA CYS A 87 11.51 10.14 12.64
C CYS A 87 12.39 10.18 11.40
N ARG A 88 12.81 11.38 10.96
CA ARG A 88 13.72 11.54 9.81
C ARG A 88 15.10 10.94 10.11
N GLU A 89 15.65 11.23 11.29
CA GLU A 89 16.95 10.68 11.71
C GLU A 89 16.90 9.15 11.89
N HIS A 90 15.78 8.63 12.39
CA HIS A 90 15.56 7.19 12.54
C HIS A 90 15.47 6.48 11.19
N ASP A 91 14.70 7.01 10.24
CA ASP A 91 14.61 6.46 8.88
C ASP A 91 15.95 6.54 8.14
N ASP A 92 16.71 7.64 8.31
CA ASP A 92 18.08 7.76 7.77
C ASP A 92 19.01 6.67 8.33
N CYS A 93 18.89 6.35 9.63
CA CYS A 93 19.63 5.26 10.26
C CYS A 93 19.23 3.90 9.67
N LEU A 94 17.93 3.63 9.53
CA LEU A 94 17.42 2.39 8.95
C LEU A 94 17.85 2.21 7.48
N ASP A 95 17.84 3.29 6.70
CA ASP A 95 18.30 3.28 5.31
C ASP A 95 19.79 2.96 5.22
N ALA A 96 20.62 3.61 6.04
CA ALA A 96 22.04 3.32 6.14
C ALA A 96 22.30 1.88 6.61
N CYS A 97 21.53 1.38 7.58
CA CYS A 97 21.60 0.02 8.09
C CYS A 97 21.33 -1.00 6.97
N ARG A 98 20.23 -0.85 6.23
CA ARG A 98 19.85 -1.77 5.13
C ARG A 98 20.85 -1.78 3.98
N MET A 99 21.49 -0.64 3.69
CA MET A 99 22.52 -0.56 2.65
C MET A 99 23.86 -1.19 3.08
N ASN A 100 24.16 -1.26 4.38
CA ASN A 100 25.45 -1.68 4.91
C ASN A 100 25.39 -2.96 5.76
N ALA A 101 24.29 -3.73 5.69
CA ALA A 101 24.01 -4.84 6.61
C ALA A 101 25.08 -5.95 6.55
N GLN A 102 26.04 -5.91 7.49
CA GLN A 102 27.05 -6.94 7.75
C GLN A 102 26.66 -7.79 8.97
N GLY A 103 25.47 -8.41 8.96
CA GLY A 103 25.09 -9.43 9.94
C GLY A 103 24.88 -8.98 11.40
N LEU A 104 24.86 -7.68 11.67
CA LEU A 104 24.43 -7.10 12.95
C LEU A 104 22.94 -6.74 12.90
N ASP A 105 22.24 -6.89 14.02
CA ASP A 105 20.86 -6.41 14.20
C ASP A 105 20.83 -4.87 14.30
N CYS A 106 21.10 -4.20 13.17
CA CYS A 106 21.19 -2.75 13.11
C CYS A 106 19.84 -2.04 13.17
N ASP A 107 18.74 -2.76 12.91
CA ASP A 107 17.39 -2.24 13.14
C ASP A 107 17.21 -1.93 14.64
N THR A 108 17.54 -2.89 15.52
CA THR A 108 17.50 -2.70 16.99
C THR A 108 18.41 -1.55 17.45
N TYR A 109 19.56 -1.37 16.80
CA TYR A 109 20.43 -0.24 17.07
C TYR A 109 19.77 1.11 16.74
N CYS A 110 19.16 1.23 15.56
CA CYS A 110 18.46 2.46 15.15
C CYS A 110 17.27 2.76 16.07
N HIS A 111 16.51 1.73 16.47
CA HIS A 111 15.42 1.88 17.43
C HIS A 111 15.92 2.36 18.81
N THR A 112 16.99 1.75 19.32
CA THR A 112 17.61 2.13 20.60
C THR A 112 18.13 3.57 20.56
N GLN A 113 18.83 3.97 19.48
CA GLN A 113 19.30 5.35 19.31
C GLN A 113 18.14 6.37 19.36
N ALA A 114 17.02 6.06 18.69
CA ALA A 114 15.87 6.94 18.70
C ALA A 114 15.29 7.11 20.12
N ILE A 115 15.22 6.02 20.90
CA ILE A 115 14.76 6.04 22.29
C ILE A 115 15.73 6.83 23.18
N GLU A 116 17.03 6.62 23.05
CA GLU A 116 18.05 7.34 23.84
C GLU A 116 18.04 8.85 23.55
N ALA A 117 17.90 9.23 22.28
CA ALA A 117 17.94 10.64 21.88
C ALA A 117 16.63 11.39 22.21
N TRP A 118 15.48 10.74 22.10
CA TRP A 118 14.16 11.40 22.14
C TRP A 118 13.27 10.98 23.31
N GLY A 119 13.62 9.91 24.02
CA GLY A 119 12.85 9.30 25.09
C GLY A 119 11.81 8.29 24.57
N LEU A 120 11.57 7.26 25.37
CA LEU A 120 10.66 6.14 25.02
C LEU A 120 9.24 6.61 24.68
N GLU A 121 8.67 7.52 25.46
CA GLU A 121 7.29 7.99 25.26
C GLU A 121 7.11 8.68 23.91
N ARG A 122 8.07 9.54 23.51
CA ARG A 122 8.02 10.22 22.22
C ARG A 122 8.27 9.25 21.08
N ALA A 123 9.30 8.40 21.20
CA ALA A 123 9.60 7.40 20.19
C ALA A 123 8.40 6.47 19.93
N ALA A 124 7.73 6.00 20.98
CA ALA A 124 6.53 5.18 20.87
C ALA A 124 5.35 5.94 20.24
N SER A 125 5.10 7.17 20.69
CA SER A 125 4.04 8.02 20.12
C SER A 125 4.26 8.30 18.62
N TRP A 126 5.49 8.63 18.23
CA TRP A 126 5.87 8.93 16.86
C TRP A 126 5.84 7.68 15.97
N ALA A 127 6.22 6.51 16.49
CA ALA A 127 6.10 5.25 15.76
C ALA A 127 4.63 4.91 15.39
N MET A 128 3.66 5.49 16.10
CA MET A 128 2.23 5.39 15.77
C MET A 128 1.74 6.53 14.84
N GLY A 129 2.63 7.41 14.40
CA GLY A 129 2.29 8.58 13.57
C GLY A 129 1.50 9.67 14.27
N SER A 130 1.61 9.75 15.61
CA SER A 130 0.93 10.76 16.41
C SER A 130 1.62 12.12 16.36
N GLY A 131 0.83 13.18 16.29
CA GLY A 131 1.28 14.57 16.44
C GLY A 131 1.37 15.02 17.92
N PRO A 132 1.58 16.33 18.18
CA PRO A 132 1.75 17.41 17.20
C PRO A 132 3.11 17.33 16.50
N PHE A 133 3.12 17.55 15.18
CA PHE A 133 4.34 17.49 14.35
C PHE A 133 5.18 18.77 14.49
N ASP A 134 6.51 18.64 14.34
CA ASP A 134 7.44 19.74 14.63
C ASP A 134 7.70 20.67 13.44
N SER A 135 7.09 20.39 12.28
CA SER A 135 7.43 21.05 11.03
C SER A 135 6.33 20.94 9.98
N ALA A 136 6.51 21.66 8.87
CA ALA A 136 5.58 21.62 7.75
C ALA A 136 5.50 20.20 7.15
N PRO A 137 4.32 19.75 6.70
CA PRO A 137 4.17 18.44 6.10
C PRO A 137 5.11 18.23 4.91
N ILE A 138 5.60 17.01 4.77
CA ILE A 138 6.32 16.56 3.58
C ILE A 138 5.29 15.96 2.62
N ARG A 139 5.40 16.30 1.33
CA ARG A 139 4.55 15.74 0.28
C ARG A 139 5.29 14.64 -0.48
N PHE A 140 4.76 13.43 -0.45
CA PHE A 140 5.28 12.28 -1.17
C PHE A 140 4.36 11.94 -2.34
N GLU A 141 4.86 12.00 -3.56
CA GLU A 141 4.10 11.70 -4.79
C GLU A 141 4.55 10.37 -5.40
N TYR A 142 3.61 9.48 -5.65
CA TYR A 142 3.89 8.17 -6.21
C TYR A 142 3.11 7.93 -7.48
N THR A 143 3.84 7.58 -8.54
CA THR A 143 3.28 7.04 -9.79
C THR A 143 3.62 5.57 -9.98
N LEU A 144 4.54 5.07 -9.15
CA LEU A 144 4.94 3.68 -9.03
C LEU A 144 4.49 3.18 -7.66
N HIS A 145 4.25 1.89 -7.53
CA HIS A 145 3.98 1.27 -6.23
C HIS A 145 5.25 0.65 -5.60
N ALA A 146 6.31 0.49 -6.40
CA ALA A 146 7.62 0.01 -5.97
C ALA A 146 8.73 0.52 -6.90
N PRO A 147 10.00 0.57 -6.45
CA PRO A 147 11.14 1.06 -7.23
C PRO A 147 11.27 0.44 -8.62
N ASN A 148 11.06 -0.88 -8.71
CA ASN A 148 11.23 -1.64 -9.94
C ASN A 148 9.89 -1.97 -10.61
N SER A 149 8.83 -1.28 -10.22
CA SER A 149 7.51 -1.51 -10.79
C SER A 149 7.31 -0.80 -12.11
N HIS A 150 6.35 -1.31 -12.89
CA HIS A 150 5.89 -0.64 -14.09
C HIS A 150 4.88 0.45 -13.75
N GLU A 151 5.01 1.58 -14.42
CA GLU A 151 4.07 2.70 -14.29
C GLU A 151 2.75 2.33 -15.00
N PRO A 152 1.60 2.30 -14.29
CA PRO A 152 0.32 2.07 -14.92
C PRO A 152 -0.11 3.29 -15.74
N ALA A 153 -0.62 3.03 -16.94
CA ALA A 153 -1.33 4.00 -17.75
C ALA A 153 -2.84 3.78 -17.65
N PHE A 154 -3.56 4.89 -17.61
CA PHE A 154 -5.01 4.94 -17.54
C PHE A 154 -5.53 5.71 -18.75
N ARG A 155 -6.77 5.44 -19.15
CA ARG A 155 -7.48 6.13 -20.22
C ARG A 155 -8.85 6.60 -19.74
N CYS A 156 -9.46 7.51 -20.48
CA CYS A 156 -10.85 7.86 -20.20
C CYS A 156 -11.80 6.71 -20.53
N PRO A 157 -12.88 6.53 -19.76
CA PRO A 157 -13.92 5.55 -20.07
C PRO A 157 -14.58 5.87 -21.42
N GLU A 158 -15.24 4.87 -22.00
CA GLU A 158 -15.93 5.01 -23.28
C GLU A 158 -16.93 6.20 -23.26
N GLY A 159 -16.90 7.04 -24.30
CA GLY A 159 -17.72 8.24 -24.37
C GLY A 159 -17.21 9.45 -23.59
N ALA A 160 -16.12 9.32 -22.82
CA ALA A 160 -15.43 10.45 -22.18
C ALA A 160 -14.20 10.89 -22.98
N GLN A 161 -13.83 12.17 -22.86
CA GLN A 161 -12.68 12.77 -23.53
C GLN A 161 -11.63 13.20 -22.51
N LEU A 162 -10.36 12.96 -22.85
CA LEU A 162 -9.23 13.43 -22.05
C LEU A 162 -8.99 14.92 -22.30
N SER A 163 -9.01 15.71 -21.24
CA SER A 163 -8.59 17.11 -21.23
C SER A 163 -7.30 17.26 -20.43
N CYS A 164 -6.27 17.82 -21.07
CA CYS A 164 -4.98 18.10 -20.45
C CYS A 164 -4.82 19.60 -20.23
N SER A 165 -4.64 20.04 -18.98
CA SER A 165 -4.37 21.44 -18.64
C SER A 165 -3.21 21.53 -17.68
N ARG A 166 -2.14 22.23 -18.07
CA ARG A 166 -0.89 22.36 -17.30
C ARG A 166 -0.32 21.01 -16.84
N GLY A 167 -0.40 19.99 -17.69
CA GLY A 167 0.07 18.64 -17.38
C GLY A 167 -0.92 17.78 -16.57
N LEU A 168 -1.98 18.36 -16.01
CA LEU A 168 -3.02 17.61 -15.31
C LEU A 168 -4.06 17.08 -16.31
N GLY A 169 -4.36 15.78 -16.20
CA GLY A 169 -5.36 15.08 -16.99
C GLY A 169 -6.69 14.99 -16.25
N ARG A 170 -7.78 15.25 -16.96
CA ARG A 170 -9.15 15.03 -16.49
C ARG A 170 -9.96 14.37 -17.58
N CYS A 171 -10.70 13.32 -17.23
CA CYS A 171 -11.68 12.73 -18.14
C CYS A 171 -13.02 13.44 -17.96
N LEU A 172 -13.58 13.91 -19.08
CA LEU A 172 -14.85 14.63 -19.11
C LEU A 172 -15.86 13.79 -19.90
N SER A 173 -17.02 13.52 -19.32
CA SER A 173 -18.13 12.91 -20.04
C SER A 173 -18.66 13.86 -21.14
N ALA A 174 -19.53 13.35 -22.02
CA ALA A 174 -20.21 14.18 -23.02
C ALA A 174 -20.96 15.39 -22.42
N GLY A 175 -21.42 15.29 -21.16
CA GLY A 175 -22.06 16.38 -20.43
C GLY A 175 -21.09 17.31 -19.68
N GLY A 176 -19.78 17.13 -19.82
CA GLY A 176 -18.74 17.93 -19.15
C GLY A 176 -18.49 17.55 -17.68
N ALA A 177 -19.14 16.51 -17.15
CA ALA A 177 -18.88 16.03 -15.81
C ALA A 177 -17.52 15.30 -15.74
N VAL A 178 -16.77 15.51 -14.65
CA VAL A 178 -15.51 14.78 -14.41
C VAL A 178 -15.84 13.33 -14.09
N VAL A 179 -15.18 12.41 -14.80
CA VAL A 179 -15.24 10.97 -14.56
C VAL A 179 -13.83 10.44 -14.28
N GLU A 180 -13.73 9.35 -13.54
CA GLU A 180 -12.43 8.76 -13.24
C GLU A 180 -11.85 8.02 -14.46
N PRO A 181 -10.54 8.18 -14.73
CA PRO A 181 -9.83 7.33 -15.68
C PRO A 181 -9.88 5.86 -15.25
N VAL A 182 -9.90 4.96 -16.23
CA VAL A 182 -9.82 3.51 -16.01
C VAL A 182 -8.47 2.97 -16.44
N PHE A 183 -8.03 1.90 -15.80
CA PHE A 183 -6.80 1.23 -16.17
C PHE A 183 -6.81 0.84 -17.67
N ASP A 184 -5.69 1.08 -18.34
CA ASP A 184 -5.49 0.75 -19.75
C ASP A 184 -4.40 -0.31 -19.90
N SER A 185 -3.19 0.00 -19.45
CA SER A 185 -2.02 -0.84 -19.72
C SER A 185 -0.84 -0.53 -18.80
N TYR A 186 0.18 -1.38 -18.86
CA TYR A 186 1.54 -1.08 -18.40
C TYR A 186 2.43 -0.87 -19.63
N PRO A 187 2.66 0.38 -20.10
CA PRO A 187 3.33 0.62 -21.39
C PRO A 187 4.74 0.06 -21.49
N THR A 188 5.41 -0.11 -20.34
CA THR A 188 6.77 -0.64 -20.22
C THR A 188 6.81 -2.16 -20.01
N ALA A 189 5.65 -2.84 -19.93
CA ALA A 189 5.62 -4.29 -19.81
C ALA A 189 6.16 -4.94 -21.10
N GLY A 190 7.03 -5.94 -20.96
CA GLY A 190 7.62 -6.65 -22.10
C GLY A 190 6.57 -7.39 -22.96
N PRO A 191 6.92 -7.83 -24.18
CA PRO A 191 6.00 -8.50 -25.09
C PRO A 191 5.45 -9.83 -24.54
N ASP A 192 6.22 -10.47 -23.65
CA ASP A 192 5.86 -11.74 -23.02
C ASP A 192 4.99 -11.57 -21.77
N ALA A 193 4.79 -10.34 -21.28
CA ALA A 193 3.89 -10.09 -20.16
C ALA A 193 2.43 -10.35 -20.54
N MET A 194 1.64 -10.83 -19.58
CA MET A 194 0.21 -10.98 -19.76
C MET A 194 -0.42 -9.63 -20.12
N ARG A 195 -1.19 -9.61 -21.19
CA ARG A 195 -1.85 -8.41 -21.70
C ARG A 195 -3.33 -8.48 -21.41
N VAL A 196 -3.88 -7.35 -20.96
CA VAL A 196 -5.34 -7.20 -20.82
C VAL A 196 -5.88 -6.25 -21.87
N ALA A 197 -7.13 -6.49 -22.25
CA ALA A 197 -7.91 -5.66 -23.15
C ALA A 197 -9.37 -5.66 -22.69
N ALA A 198 -10.17 -4.74 -23.25
CA ALA A 198 -11.60 -4.63 -22.94
C ALA A 198 -11.91 -4.54 -21.43
N PHE A 199 -10.99 -3.95 -20.65
CA PHE A 199 -11.12 -3.83 -19.20
C PHE A 199 -12.36 -3.02 -18.80
N ARG A 200 -13.15 -3.58 -17.90
CA ARG A 200 -14.35 -3.00 -17.29
C ARG A 200 -14.28 -3.22 -15.79
N ALA A 201 -14.74 -2.24 -15.03
CA ALA A 201 -14.87 -2.30 -13.58
C ALA A 201 -16.25 -1.76 -13.18
N GLY A 202 -16.94 -2.44 -12.27
CA GLY A 202 -18.19 -1.94 -11.71
C GLY A 202 -19.13 -3.02 -11.19
N GLU A 203 -20.41 -2.69 -11.16
CA GLU A 203 -21.47 -3.57 -10.63
C GLU A 203 -21.60 -4.84 -11.47
N LEU A 204 -21.79 -5.98 -10.79
CA LEU A 204 -21.96 -7.28 -11.44
C LEU A 204 -23.44 -7.61 -11.61
N CYS A 205 -23.81 -8.00 -12.83
CA CYS A 205 -25.12 -8.61 -13.13
C CYS A 205 -24.89 -10.07 -13.51
N GLY A 206 -25.04 -10.98 -12.56
CA GLY A 206 -24.74 -12.40 -12.76
C GLY A 206 -23.24 -12.65 -12.80
N GLU A 207 -22.70 -12.95 -13.98
CA GLU A 207 -21.28 -13.29 -14.20
C GLU A 207 -20.54 -12.24 -15.04
N ARG A 208 -21.06 -11.03 -15.17
CA ARG A 208 -20.46 -9.97 -16.01
C ARG A 208 -20.58 -8.59 -15.38
N VAL A 209 -19.69 -7.67 -15.76
CA VAL A 209 -19.79 -6.25 -15.41
C VAL A 209 -20.79 -5.60 -16.35
N CYS A 210 -21.97 -5.29 -15.82
CA CYS A 210 -23.07 -4.72 -16.61
C CYS A 210 -23.07 -3.19 -16.62
N LYS A 211 -22.53 -2.57 -15.57
CA LYS A 211 -22.47 -1.11 -15.43
C LYS A 211 -21.06 -0.72 -15.01
N GLN A 212 -20.40 0.02 -15.90
CA GLN A 212 -19.05 0.52 -15.64
C GLN A 212 -19.11 1.66 -14.62
N ALA A 213 -18.56 1.42 -13.43
CA ALA A 213 -18.54 2.35 -12.32
C ALA A 213 -17.39 2.00 -11.37
N THR A 214 -16.61 2.99 -10.95
CA THR A 214 -15.64 2.84 -9.85
C THR A 214 -16.25 3.26 -8.51
N ILE A 215 -17.37 3.99 -8.53
CA ILE A 215 -18.16 4.30 -7.34
C ILE A 215 -19.26 3.25 -7.21
N ILE A 216 -19.22 2.46 -6.15
CA ILE A 216 -20.16 1.37 -5.87
C ILE A 216 -21.01 1.77 -4.65
N GLN A 217 -22.33 1.80 -4.84
CA GLN A 217 -23.25 1.96 -3.72
C GLN A 217 -23.44 0.60 -3.04
N VAL A 218 -23.07 0.51 -1.76
CA VAL A 218 -23.23 -0.70 -0.95
C VAL A 218 -24.61 -0.69 -0.33
N ASP A 219 -25.54 -1.42 -0.92
CA ASP A 219 -26.96 -1.42 -0.57
C ASP A 219 -27.48 -2.78 -0.09
N GLY A 220 -26.68 -3.85 -0.23
CA GLY A 220 -27.05 -5.18 0.22
C GLY A 220 -28.15 -5.85 -0.61
N GLN A 221 -28.28 -5.53 -1.90
CA GLN A 221 -29.33 -6.11 -2.77
C GLN A 221 -29.10 -7.58 -3.10
N ASP A 222 -27.85 -8.06 -3.05
CA ASP A 222 -27.50 -9.45 -3.28
C ASP A 222 -27.49 -10.26 -1.99
N ASN A 223 -27.61 -11.59 -2.12
CA ASN A 223 -27.38 -12.54 -1.03
C ASN A 223 -26.05 -13.25 -1.25
N CYS A 224 -25.08 -12.99 -0.39
CA CYS A 224 -23.82 -13.72 -0.30
C CYS A 224 -23.87 -14.74 0.84
N GLU A 225 -22.91 -15.65 0.92
CA GLU A 225 -22.85 -16.71 1.93
C GLU A 225 -22.98 -16.21 3.38
N ARG A 226 -22.55 -14.97 3.64
CA ARG A 226 -22.55 -14.36 4.99
C ARG A 226 -23.64 -13.30 5.21
N GLY A 227 -24.60 -13.18 4.29
CA GLY A 227 -25.72 -12.26 4.41
C GLY A 227 -25.87 -11.34 3.20
N ARG A 228 -26.56 -10.22 3.41
CA ARG A 228 -26.78 -9.24 2.36
C ARG A 228 -25.48 -8.58 1.93
N CYS A 229 -25.28 -8.45 0.64
CA CYS A 229 -24.06 -7.91 0.06
C CYS A 229 -24.37 -7.12 -1.21
N THR A 230 -23.37 -6.40 -1.69
CA THR A 230 -23.37 -5.81 -3.03
C THR A 230 -22.23 -6.44 -3.82
N ARG A 231 -22.53 -6.98 -5.00
CA ARG A 231 -21.56 -7.63 -5.89
C ARG A 231 -21.02 -6.65 -6.93
N TYR A 232 -19.69 -6.62 -7.05
CA TYR A 232 -18.98 -5.79 -8.01
C TYR A 232 -17.69 -6.50 -8.44
N GLY A 233 -16.98 -5.97 -9.41
CA GLY A 233 -15.74 -6.61 -9.84
C GLY A 233 -15.15 -6.00 -11.10
N VAL A 234 -14.24 -6.77 -11.70
CA VAL A 234 -13.65 -6.43 -13.00
C VAL A 234 -13.90 -7.53 -14.02
N GLU A 235 -14.02 -7.14 -15.29
CA GLU A 235 -14.12 -8.01 -16.46
C GLU A 235 -13.08 -7.55 -17.49
N PHE A 236 -12.31 -8.49 -18.03
CA PHE A 236 -11.34 -8.19 -19.08
C PHE A 236 -11.04 -9.41 -19.95
N ASP A 237 -10.60 -9.15 -21.18
CA ASP A 237 -10.00 -10.16 -22.04
C ASP A 237 -8.49 -10.20 -21.79
N TYR A 238 -7.89 -11.39 -21.77
CA TYR A 238 -6.46 -11.55 -21.53
C TYR A 238 -5.76 -12.38 -22.61
N ARG A 239 -4.45 -12.16 -22.76
CA ARG A 239 -3.55 -12.89 -23.66
C ARG A 239 -2.16 -13.04 -23.03
N ASN A 240 -1.38 -14.00 -23.52
CA ASN A 240 -0.02 -14.30 -23.05
C ASN A 240 0.03 -14.69 -21.55
N ALA A 241 -1.02 -15.33 -21.04
CA ALA A 241 -0.98 -15.93 -19.72
C ALA A 241 -0.21 -17.27 -19.74
N ASP A 242 0.48 -17.60 -18.66
CA ASP A 242 0.98 -18.94 -18.35
C ASP A 242 -0.09 -19.70 -17.53
N PRO A 243 -0.76 -20.72 -18.10
CA PRO A 243 -1.80 -21.46 -17.38
C PRO A 243 -1.30 -22.21 -16.13
N ALA A 244 0.02 -22.40 -15.98
CA ALA A 244 0.60 -23.01 -14.79
C ALA A 244 0.71 -22.04 -13.59
N VAL A 245 0.56 -20.74 -13.82
CA VAL A 245 0.69 -19.70 -12.80
C VAL A 245 -0.65 -18.97 -12.66
N PRO A 246 -1.24 -18.90 -11.46
CA PRO A 246 -2.48 -18.16 -11.26
C PRO A 246 -2.26 -16.64 -11.42
N LEU A 247 -3.38 -15.93 -11.50
CA LEU A 247 -3.42 -14.49 -11.27
C LEU A 247 -3.49 -14.24 -9.76
N GLU A 248 -2.47 -13.58 -9.22
CA GLU A 248 -2.33 -13.27 -7.80
C GLU A 248 -2.79 -11.83 -7.53
N CYS A 249 -3.80 -11.67 -6.68
CA CYS A 249 -4.47 -10.42 -6.40
C CYS A 249 -4.32 -10.04 -4.92
N SER A 250 -4.09 -8.75 -4.67
CA SER A 250 -4.10 -8.14 -3.36
C SER A 250 -5.11 -7.01 -3.33
N ALA A 251 -5.74 -6.80 -2.18
CA ALA A 251 -6.59 -5.66 -1.91
C ALA A 251 -6.04 -4.88 -0.72
N SER A 252 -6.14 -3.56 -0.79
CA SER A 252 -6.01 -2.67 0.35
C SER A 252 -7.27 -1.81 0.43
N THR A 253 -7.76 -1.59 1.64
CA THR A 253 -8.92 -0.74 1.87
C THR A 253 -8.47 0.45 2.70
N ILE A 254 -8.84 1.66 2.30
CA ILE A 254 -8.52 2.90 3.03
C ILE A 254 -9.85 3.56 3.42
N GLY A 255 -9.97 3.95 4.68
CA GLY A 255 -11.24 4.41 5.27
C GLY A 255 -12.00 3.31 5.98
N GLY A 256 -12.85 3.70 6.94
CA GLY A 256 -13.43 2.82 7.95
C GLY A 256 -12.93 3.21 9.34
N GLY A 257 -13.83 3.21 10.33
CA GLY A 257 -13.52 3.63 11.70
C GLY A 257 -12.32 2.90 12.33
N ASP A 258 -11.66 3.59 13.25
CA ASP A 258 -10.37 3.32 13.90
C ASP A 258 -10.22 1.88 14.46
N PHE A 259 -9.97 0.92 13.57
CA PHE A 259 -9.81 -0.50 13.92
C PHE A 259 -8.59 -0.73 14.81
N ILE A 260 -7.47 -0.06 14.49
CA ILE A 260 -6.24 -0.16 15.27
C ILE A 260 -6.46 0.44 16.67
N GLY A 261 -7.16 1.58 16.76
CA GLY A 261 -7.56 2.16 18.05
C GLY A 261 -8.43 1.22 18.89
N ASN A 262 -9.36 0.49 18.27
CA ASN A 262 -10.24 -0.45 18.98
C ASN A 262 -9.53 -1.76 19.38
N LEU A 263 -8.59 -2.26 18.55
CA LEU A 263 -7.78 -3.45 18.87
C LEU A 263 -6.81 -3.16 20.03
N LEU A 264 -6.17 -1.99 20.01
CA LEU A 264 -5.26 -1.55 21.08
C LEU A 264 -6.02 -1.23 22.37
N LYS A 265 -7.21 -0.63 22.29
CA LYS A 265 -8.07 -0.42 23.46
C LYS A 265 -8.50 -1.74 24.08
N GLY A 266 -8.90 -2.73 23.27
CA GLY A 266 -9.25 -4.07 23.74
C GLY A 266 -8.08 -4.80 24.41
N ALA A 267 -6.86 -4.67 23.87
CA ALA A 267 -5.65 -5.24 24.46
C ALA A 267 -5.18 -4.50 25.73
N ALA A 268 -5.29 -3.17 25.75
CA ALA A 268 -4.95 -2.35 26.91
C ALA A 268 -5.94 -2.55 28.08
N ASP A 269 -7.22 -2.75 27.78
CA ASP A 269 -8.27 -3.00 28.78
C ASP A 269 -8.19 -4.41 29.39
N THR A 270 -7.46 -5.34 28.76
CA THR A 270 -7.30 -6.74 29.22
C THR A 270 -5.96 -7.05 29.87
N MET A 271 -4.99 -6.11 29.88
CA MET A 271 -3.70 -6.32 30.52
C MET A 271 -3.73 -5.95 32.01
N PRO A 272 -3.31 -6.84 32.93
CA PRO A 272 -3.14 -6.50 34.33
C PRO A 272 -1.98 -5.51 34.50
N GLN A 273 -2.25 -4.38 35.17
CA GLN A 273 -1.22 -3.41 35.53
C GLN A 273 -0.35 -3.95 36.68
N GLN A 274 0.87 -4.42 36.40
CA GLN A 274 2.05 -4.53 37.31
C GLN A 274 3.17 -5.31 36.58
N GLY A 275 4.48 -5.02 36.66
CA GLY A 275 5.26 -4.08 37.47
C GLY A 275 6.68 -3.90 36.90
N GLN A 276 7.55 -3.17 37.60
CA GLN A 276 8.91 -2.84 37.16
C GLN A 276 9.87 -4.02 37.40
N GLY A 277 10.45 -4.58 36.33
CA GLY A 277 11.44 -5.67 36.38
C GLY A 277 12.05 -5.96 34.99
N PRO A 278 12.92 -6.98 34.84
CA PRO A 278 13.63 -7.33 33.59
C PRO A 278 12.71 -7.78 32.42
N GLU A 279 11.41 -7.53 32.55
CA GLU A 279 10.33 -7.71 31.57
C GLU A 279 10.40 -6.72 30.39
N ALA A 280 11.29 -5.72 30.42
CA ALA A 280 11.51 -4.78 29.32
C ALA A 280 11.95 -5.47 28.01
N ASP A 281 12.72 -6.56 28.11
CA ASP A 281 13.14 -7.36 26.94
C ASP A 281 11.97 -8.20 26.40
N GLY A 282 11.12 -8.73 27.28
CA GLY A 282 9.89 -9.43 26.91
C GLY A 282 8.89 -8.50 26.23
N MET A 283 8.82 -7.23 26.66
CA MET A 283 8.00 -6.20 26.02
C MET A 283 8.57 -5.79 24.66
N ALA A 284 9.89 -5.63 24.53
CA ALA A 284 10.51 -5.36 23.22
C ALA A 284 10.24 -6.50 22.22
N GLN A 285 10.29 -7.76 22.68
CA GLN A 285 10.03 -8.94 21.86
C GLN A 285 8.55 -9.10 21.50
N LEU A 286 7.64 -8.82 22.45
CA LEU A 286 6.19 -8.84 22.21
C LEU A 286 5.77 -7.66 21.31
N MET A 287 6.37 -6.47 21.47
CA MET A 287 6.22 -5.35 20.55
C MET A 287 6.79 -5.67 19.16
N GLY A 288 7.90 -6.41 19.08
CA GLY A 288 8.46 -6.91 17.81
C GLY A 288 7.50 -7.87 17.09
N LEU A 289 6.87 -8.80 17.82
CA LEU A 289 5.82 -9.69 17.32
C LEU A 289 4.56 -8.91 16.91
N PHE A 290 4.10 -7.96 17.72
CA PHE A 290 2.99 -7.07 17.38
C PHE A 290 3.31 -6.20 16.17
N GLN A 291 4.53 -5.68 16.03
CA GLN A 291 4.99 -4.96 14.84
C GLN A 291 5.06 -5.87 13.62
N GLN A 292 5.37 -7.15 13.77
CA GLN A 292 5.35 -8.15 12.70
C GLN A 292 3.93 -8.51 12.27
N VAL A 293 2.97 -8.46 13.20
CA VAL A 293 1.52 -8.61 12.94
C VAL A 293 0.93 -7.33 12.31
N LEU A 294 1.37 -6.15 12.73
CA LEU A 294 1.03 -4.86 12.11
C LEU A 294 1.77 -4.66 10.77
N LYS A 295 2.82 -5.46 10.49
CA LYS A 295 3.51 -5.43 9.19
C LYS A 295 2.59 -5.86 8.04
N SER A 296 1.51 -6.61 8.29
CA SER A 296 0.67 -7.24 7.28
C SER A 296 -0.73 -6.65 7.05
N ALA A 297 -1.14 -5.56 7.73
CA ALA A 297 -2.55 -5.21 7.86
C ALA A 297 -2.90 -3.71 7.75
N ASP A 298 -3.73 -3.33 6.76
CA ASP A 298 -4.32 -1.98 6.64
C ASP A 298 -5.84 -1.94 6.97
N THR A 299 -6.60 -3.05 6.88
CA THR A 299 -7.99 -3.18 7.42
C THR A 299 -8.33 -4.59 7.93
N PRO A 300 -9.30 -4.75 8.84
CA PRO A 300 -9.71 -6.06 9.40
C PRO A 300 -10.32 -7.04 8.40
N GLU A 301 -10.83 -6.55 7.26
CA GLU A 301 -11.48 -7.39 6.24
C GLU A 301 -10.47 -8.06 5.30
N ASP A 302 -9.28 -7.48 5.16
CA ASP A 302 -8.21 -7.95 4.27
C ASP A 302 -7.19 -8.86 4.99
N VAL A 303 -7.36 -9.03 6.31
CA VAL A 303 -6.34 -9.56 7.23
C VAL A 303 -6.88 -10.74 8.04
N GLN A 304 -6.21 -11.89 7.89
CA GLN A 304 -6.40 -13.09 8.70
C GLN A 304 -5.58 -13.01 10.00
N ILE A 305 -5.85 -12.04 10.87
CA ILE A 305 -5.31 -12.11 12.24
C ILE A 305 -6.38 -12.80 13.07
N SER A 306 -6.18 -14.09 13.30
CA SER A 306 -6.95 -14.83 14.27
C SER A 306 -6.05 -15.19 15.45
N MET A 307 -6.31 -14.59 16.60
CA MET A 307 -5.57 -14.84 17.84
C MET A 307 -6.45 -15.72 18.72
N ALA A 308 -6.03 -16.94 18.99
CA ALA A 308 -6.67 -17.80 19.98
C ALA A 308 -5.68 -17.97 21.15
N PRO A 309 -6.07 -17.63 22.40
CA PRO A 309 -5.24 -17.96 23.55
C PRO A 309 -5.07 -19.49 23.63
N LEU A 310 -3.90 -19.94 24.08
CA LEU A 310 -3.60 -21.36 24.21
C LEU A 310 -3.95 -21.84 25.63
N ASP A 311 -4.46 -23.06 25.76
CA ASP A 311 -4.63 -23.73 27.05
C ASP A 311 -3.28 -24.21 27.63
N GLU A 312 -3.30 -24.80 28.83
CA GLU A 312 -2.09 -25.33 29.51
C GLU A 312 -1.39 -26.45 28.72
N ALA A 313 -2.07 -27.07 27.76
CA ALA A 313 -1.52 -28.08 26.87
C ALA A 313 -1.06 -27.50 25.51
N GLY A 314 -1.17 -26.19 25.31
CA GLY A 314 -0.78 -25.50 24.08
C GLY A 314 -1.82 -25.56 22.96
N ASN A 315 -3.06 -25.97 23.24
CA ASN A 315 -4.13 -26.00 22.24
C ASN A 315 -4.86 -24.65 22.18
N PRO A 316 -5.27 -24.18 21.00
CA PRO A 316 -6.05 -22.95 20.87
C PRO A 316 -7.45 -23.08 21.49
N ILE A 317 -7.79 -22.12 22.35
CA ILE A 317 -9.11 -21.97 22.95
C ILE A 317 -9.99 -21.21 21.95
N GLU A 318 -10.65 -21.96 21.07
CA GLU A 318 -11.47 -21.40 19.97
C GLU A 318 -12.59 -20.46 20.45
N SER A 319 -13.16 -20.69 21.64
CA SER A 319 -14.20 -19.83 22.21
C SER A 319 -13.73 -18.42 22.58
N GLN A 320 -12.40 -18.20 22.61
CA GLN A 320 -11.77 -16.92 22.93
C GLN A 320 -10.99 -16.36 21.73
N ARG A 321 -11.19 -16.92 20.52
CA ARG A 321 -10.54 -16.43 19.30
C ARG A 321 -11.00 -15.01 18.98
N VAL A 322 -10.04 -14.11 18.80
CA VAL A 322 -10.24 -12.74 18.31
C VAL A 322 -9.81 -12.70 16.84
N GLY A 323 -10.72 -12.34 15.95
CA GLY A 323 -10.49 -12.26 14.50
C GLY A 323 -11.35 -13.23 13.68
N PRO A 324 -11.21 -13.23 12.34
CA PRO A 324 -12.01 -14.10 11.47
C PRO A 324 -11.70 -15.58 11.71
N GLY A 325 -12.74 -16.42 11.80
CA GLY A 325 -12.61 -17.88 11.93
C GLY A 325 -12.05 -18.56 10.67
N ALA A 326 -11.81 -19.88 10.75
CA ALA A 326 -11.17 -20.67 9.70
C ALA A 326 -11.93 -20.71 8.35
N ASP A 327 -13.24 -20.41 8.35
CA ASP A 327 -14.11 -20.43 7.16
C ASP A 327 -14.32 -19.03 6.54
N PHE A 328 -13.31 -18.16 6.61
CA PHE A 328 -13.40 -16.79 6.10
C PHE A 328 -13.31 -16.74 4.57
N VAL A 329 -14.41 -16.38 3.90
CA VAL A 329 -14.41 -16.04 2.47
C VAL A 329 -13.91 -14.60 2.31
N LEU A 330 -12.88 -14.44 1.48
CA LEU A 330 -12.28 -13.15 1.16
C LEU A 330 -13.19 -12.34 0.24
N SER A 331 -13.35 -11.05 0.55
CA SER A 331 -14.08 -10.08 -0.29
C SER A 331 -13.45 -9.90 -1.68
N VAL A 332 -12.15 -10.18 -1.80
CA VAL A 332 -11.38 -10.20 -3.05
C VAL A 332 -10.64 -11.53 -3.19
N PRO A 333 -10.82 -12.29 -4.28
CA PRO A 333 -10.07 -13.52 -4.52
C PRO A 333 -8.57 -13.25 -4.57
N ARG A 334 -7.75 -13.99 -3.81
CA ARG A 334 -6.29 -13.81 -3.80
C ARG A 334 -5.58 -14.52 -4.96
N SER A 335 -6.08 -15.67 -5.38
CA SER A 335 -5.47 -16.48 -6.43
C SER A 335 -6.56 -16.97 -7.38
N ILE A 336 -6.41 -16.67 -8.66
CA ILE A 336 -7.43 -16.95 -9.68
C ILE A 336 -6.80 -17.78 -10.80
N PRO A 337 -7.27 -19.00 -11.06
CA PRO A 337 -6.72 -19.84 -12.10
C PRO A 337 -6.97 -19.24 -13.49
N LEU A 338 -5.96 -19.31 -14.35
CA LEU A 338 -6.04 -18.92 -15.76
C LEU A 338 -6.06 -20.19 -16.62
N PRO A 339 -7.24 -20.67 -17.08
CA PRO A 339 -7.36 -21.99 -17.69
C PRO A 339 -6.70 -22.11 -19.08
N ALA A 340 -6.31 -20.99 -19.70
CA ALA A 340 -5.72 -20.94 -21.03
C ALA A 340 -4.74 -19.76 -21.14
N THR A 341 -3.98 -19.71 -22.24
CA THR A 341 -3.06 -18.60 -22.53
C THR A 341 -3.77 -17.32 -22.93
N SER A 342 -5.05 -17.43 -23.31
CA SER A 342 -5.93 -16.31 -23.63
C SER A 342 -7.37 -16.66 -23.32
N GLY A 343 -8.17 -15.65 -22.99
CA GLY A 343 -9.58 -15.85 -22.66
C GLY A 343 -10.22 -14.58 -22.14
N ARG A 344 -11.40 -14.75 -21.54
CA ARG A 344 -12.09 -13.70 -20.79
C ARG A 344 -12.11 -14.11 -19.33
N LEU A 345 -11.85 -13.15 -18.45
CA LEU A 345 -11.89 -13.35 -17.01
C LEU A 345 -12.82 -12.33 -16.37
N VAL A 346 -13.59 -12.79 -15.39
CA VAL A 346 -14.33 -11.94 -14.47
C VAL A 346 -13.80 -12.24 -13.08
N VAL A 347 -13.41 -11.19 -12.36
CA VAL A 347 -12.94 -11.28 -10.98
C VAL A 347 -14.05 -10.74 -10.08
N PRO A 348 -14.90 -11.61 -9.52
CA PRO A 348 -16.00 -11.18 -8.67
C PRO A 348 -15.49 -10.80 -7.29
N MET A 349 -16.10 -9.75 -6.75
CA MET A 349 -15.87 -9.22 -5.42
C MET A 349 -17.22 -8.97 -4.76
N TYR A 350 -17.22 -8.84 -3.44
CA TYR A 350 -18.43 -8.45 -2.72
C TYR A 350 -18.09 -7.60 -1.50
N GLN A 351 -19.02 -6.72 -1.16
CA GLN A 351 -19.02 -6.01 0.12
C GLN A 351 -20.26 -6.41 0.90
N LEU A 352 -20.08 -6.84 2.15
CA LEU A 352 -21.20 -7.09 3.05
C LEU A 352 -21.84 -5.75 3.44
N ALA A 353 -23.16 -5.69 3.38
CA ALA A 353 -23.91 -4.54 3.86
C ALA A 353 -24.06 -4.65 5.38
N ASP A 354 -23.28 -3.88 6.14
CA ASP A 354 -23.47 -3.73 7.57
C ASP A 354 -24.49 -2.61 7.83
N LEU A 355 -25.54 -2.90 8.61
CA LEU A 355 -26.66 -2.01 8.86
C LEU A 355 -26.30 -0.77 9.72
N GLY A 356 -25.07 -0.71 10.24
CA GLY A 356 -24.58 0.42 11.05
C GLY A 356 -23.39 1.18 10.46
N ASP A 357 -22.79 0.70 9.37
CA ASP A 357 -21.65 1.39 8.76
C ASP A 357 -22.14 2.41 7.74
N THR A 358 -21.61 3.63 7.84
CA THR A 358 -21.89 4.76 6.93
C THR A 358 -20.60 5.38 6.41
N SER A 359 -19.46 4.75 6.72
CA SER A 359 -18.16 5.28 6.32
C SER A 359 -17.84 4.91 4.89
N ASP A 360 -17.67 5.92 4.04
CA ASP A 360 -17.10 5.74 2.71
C ASP A 360 -15.72 5.09 2.81
N ARG A 361 -15.44 4.16 1.90
CA ARG A 361 -14.16 3.45 1.82
C ARG A 361 -13.63 3.46 0.40
N VAL A 362 -12.31 3.40 0.25
CA VAL A 362 -11.66 3.19 -1.04
C VAL A 362 -10.98 1.84 -0.99
N ARG A 363 -11.39 0.90 -1.85
CA ARG A 363 -10.75 -0.39 -2.01
C ARG A 363 -9.90 -0.40 -3.27
N GLU A 364 -8.60 -0.48 -3.09
CA GLU A 364 -7.64 -0.62 -4.18
C GLU A 364 -7.33 -2.10 -4.38
N ILE A 365 -7.37 -2.54 -5.63
CA ILE A 365 -7.19 -3.93 -6.02
C ILE A 365 -6.13 -3.97 -7.09
N ARG A 366 -5.18 -4.87 -6.89
CA ARG A 366 -4.09 -5.08 -7.80
C ARG A 366 -3.91 -6.55 -8.04
N CYS A 367 -3.72 -6.92 -9.30
CA CYS A 367 -3.42 -8.28 -9.67
C CYS A 367 -2.14 -8.38 -10.49
N THR A 368 -1.40 -9.46 -10.27
CA THR A 368 -0.12 -9.77 -10.90
C THR A 368 -0.11 -11.20 -11.42
N HIS A 369 0.67 -11.47 -12.45
CA HIS A 369 0.84 -12.78 -13.03
C HIS A 369 2.34 -13.01 -13.29
N ASN A 370 2.91 -14.06 -12.69
CA ASN A 370 4.35 -14.30 -12.69
C ASN A 370 5.17 -13.09 -12.18
N GLY A 371 4.64 -12.37 -11.18
CA GLY A 371 5.21 -11.13 -10.64
C GLY A 371 5.01 -9.88 -11.52
N TRP A 372 4.52 -10.02 -12.75
CA TRP A 372 4.23 -8.89 -13.64
C TRP A 372 2.85 -8.33 -13.35
N PRO A 373 2.68 -7.00 -13.31
CA PRO A 373 1.38 -6.42 -13.02
C PRO A 373 0.43 -6.58 -14.22
N VAL A 374 -0.81 -6.96 -13.92
CA VAL A 374 -1.86 -7.25 -14.92
C VAL A 374 -2.88 -6.11 -14.96
N PHE A 375 -3.43 -5.72 -13.81
CA PHE A 375 -4.28 -4.54 -13.67
C PHE A 375 -4.24 -3.96 -12.25
N GLU A 376 -4.66 -2.70 -12.14
CA GLU A 376 -4.93 -2.01 -10.88
C GLU A 376 -6.25 -1.24 -11.01
N VAL A 377 -7.10 -1.28 -9.98
CA VAL A 377 -8.36 -0.56 -9.94
C VAL A 377 -8.66 -0.10 -8.52
N ALA A 378 -9.22 1.09 -8.38
CA ALA A 378 -9.75 1.58 -7.11
C ALA A 378 -11.28 1.66 -7.20
N PHE A 379 -11.96 1.15 -6.17
CA PHE A 379 -13.40 1.27 -6.00
C PHE A 379 -13.72 2.17 -4.80
N GLN A 380 -14.50 3.22 -4.99
CA GLN A 380 -15.10 3.97 -3.88
C GLN A 380 -16.39 3.26 -3.47
N LEU A 381 -16.40 2.67 -2.28
CA LEU A 381 -17.56 2.03 -1.66
C LEU A 381 -18.30 3.08 -0.82
N ARG A 382 -19.57 3.31 -1.15
CA ARG A 382 -20.46 4.26 -0.43
C ARG A 382 -21.56 3.48 0.27
N PHE A 383 -21.60 3.58 1.59
CA PHE A 383 -22.56 2.86 2.43
C PHE A 383 -23.84 3.68 2.67
#